data_AF-A0A7K0DB18-F1
#
_entry.id   AF-A0A7K0DB18-F1
#
_cell.length_a   1.000
_cell.length_b   1.000
_cell.length_c   1.000
_cell.angle_alpha   90.00
_cell.angle_beta   90.00
_cell.angle_gamma   90.00
#
_symmetry.space_group_name_H-M   'P 1'
#
loop_
_entity.id
_entity.type
_entity.pdbx_description
1 polymer ?
#
loop_
_entity_poly.entity_id
_entity_poly.type
_entity_poly.pdbx_seq_one_letter_code
_entity_poly.pdbx_strand_id
1 'polypeptide(L)'
;MAQTQSVTVVRGHQELTERTAHLYAAATTSFDCAAKDHVTWHNGRHSRLAPTVALRKLYRPSALLDPSLSQHLHTMVERGAGVRISDEEITETIILDRRVAILAGDTSHGLRSYSIVTVPEVVHGVVSLFDAIWRAATEFAVYDRDLDELRRLAPRILDQLNTGATDESAARVLGLSVRTYRRRVAELMTALGASSRFQAGARAQELGLI
;
A
#
# COMPACT_ATOMS: atom_id res chain seq x y z
N MET A 1 -16.55 16.14 -27.19
CA MET A 1 -15.58 15.15 -27.69
C MET A 1 -15.99 13.79 -27.16
N ALA A 2 -16.24 12.82 -28.05
CA ALA A 2 -16.56 11.46 -27.62
C ALA A 2 -15.40 10.89 -26.81
N GLN A 3 -15.68 10.42 -25.60
CA GLN A 3 -14.68 9.80 -24.74
C GLN A 3 -14.43 8.41 -25.32
N THR A 4 -13.30 8.20 -26.00
CA THR A 4 -12.94 6.91 -26.59
C THR A 4 -12.85 5.89 -25.45
N GLN A 5 -13.84 5.01 -25.38
CA GLN A 5 -13.85 3.88 -24.47
C GLN A 5 -12.76 2.91 -24.92
N SER A 6 -11.78 2.67 -24.07
CA SER A 6 -10.66 1.81 -24.40
C SER A 6 -10.12 1.09 -23.18
N VAL A 7 -9.44 -0.01 -23.46
CA VAL A 7 -8.48 -0.63 -22.55
C VAL A 7 -7.13 -0.53 -23.23
N THR A 8 -6.18 0.12 -22.58
CA THR A 8 -4.82 0.27 -23.11
C THR A 8 -3.82 -0.25 -22.09
N VAL A 9 -2.95 -1.15 -22.53
CA VAL A 9 -1.87 -1.70 -21.69
C VAL A 9 -0.59 -0.93 -21.97
N VAL A 10 0.07 -0.49 -20.90
CA VAL A 10 1.37 0.21 -20.93
C VAL A 10 2.36 -0.57 -20.08
N ARG A 11 3.67 -0.42 -20.35
CA ARG A 11 4.73 -1.15 -19.65
C ARG A 11 5.73 -0.19 -19.01
N GLY A 12 5.93 -0.36 -17.72
CA GLY A 12 6.84 0.46 -16.93
C GLY A 12 6.23 1.78 -16.45
N HIS A 13 6.81 2.32 -15.38
CA HIS A 13 6.33 3.55 -14.75
C HIS A 13 6.49 4.79 -15.61
N GLN A 14 7.52 4.85 -16.46
CA GLN A 14 7.75 5.99 -17.34
C GLN A 14 6.61 6.12 -18.36
N GLU A 15 6.34 5.07 -19.14
CA GLU A 15 5.26 5.07 -20.13
C GLU A 15 3.92 5.33 -19.45
N LEU A 16 3.66 4.69 -18.31
CA LEU A 16 2.45 4.95 -17.54
C LEU A 16 2.31 6.44 -17.21
N THR A 17 3.38 7.09 -16.74
CA THR A 17 3.37 8.51 -16.36
C THR A 17 3.07 9.40 -17.56
N GLU A 18 3.76 9.18 -18.68
CA GLU A 18 3.54 9.93 -19.93
C GLU A 18 2.10 9.78 -20.43
N ARG A 19 1.58 8.55 -20.41
CA ARG A 19 0.24 8.22 -20.90
C ARG A 19 -0.88 8.72 -19.99
N THR A 20 -0.63 8.87 -18.68
CA THR A 20 -1.70 9.17 -17.72
C THR A 20 -1.64 10.56 -17.10
N ALA A 21 -0.55 11.32 -17.27
CA ALA A 21 -0.37 12.62 -16.63
C ALA A 21 -1.57 13.57 -16.84
N HIS A 22 -2.11 13.62 -18.06
CA HIS A 22 -3.27 14.44 -18.41
C HIS A 22 -4.55 14.01 -17.66
N LEU A 23 -4.69 12.73 -17.29
CA LEU A 23 -5.84 12.21 -16.56
C LEU A 23 -5.84 12.71 -15.11
N TYR A 24 -4.68 12.78 -14.47
CA TYR A 24 -4.56 13.35 -13.11
C TYR A 24 -4.87 14.85 -13.11
N ALA A 25 -4.36 15.59 -14.10
CA ALA A 25 -4.62 17.03 -14.23
C ALA A 25 -6.10 17.33 -14.54
N ALA A 26 -6.80 16.41 -15.21
CA ALA A 26 -8.22 16.53 -15.51
C ALA A 26 -9.16 16.06 -14.39
N ALA A 27 -8.63 15.42 -13.34
CA ALA A 27 -9.45 14.91 -12.24
C ALA A 27 -9.93 16.06 -11.34
N THR A 28 -11.24 16.09 -11.06
CA THR A 28 -11.89 17.24 -10.40
C THR A 28 -12.69 16.86 -9.15
N THR A 29 -13.07 15.60 -8.99
CA THR A 29 -14.03 15.16 -7.97
C THR A 29 -13.42 14.17 -6.98
N SER A 30 -12.75 13.12 -7.45
CA SER A 30 -12.29 12.03 -6.60
C SER A 30 -11.03 11.35 -7.11
N PHE A 31 -10.19 10.95 -6.19
CA PHE A 31 -9.04 10.09 -6.41
C PHE A 31 -9.07 8.96 -5.38
N ASP A 32 -9.30 7.75 -5.87
CA ASP A 32 -9.24 6.55 -5.05
C ASP A 32 -7.99 5.74 -5.43
N CYS A 33 -7.25 5.25 -4.44
CA CYS A 33 -6.03 4.48 -4.69
C CYS A 33 -5.91 3.32 -3.71
N ALA A 34 -5.68 2.12 -4.26
CA ALA A 34 -5.27 0.94 -3.52
C ALA A 34 -3.79 0.65 -3.84
N ALA A 35 -2.98 0.51 -2.81
CA ALA A 35 -1.53 0.35 -2.92
C ALA A 35 -1.03 -0.64 -1.87
N LYS A 36 -0.23 -1.64 -2.26
CA LYS A 36 0.31 -2.62 -1.30
C LYS A 36 1.40 -1.99 -0.44
N ASP A 37 2.15 -1.08 -1.03
CA ASP A 37 3.25 -0.34 -0.45
C ASP A 37 3.34 1.05 -1.10
N HIS A 38 4.38 1.80 -0.72
CA HIS A 38 4.64 3.12 -1.29
C HIS A 38 5.38 3.07 -2.65
N VAL A 39 5.90 1.90 -3.05
CA VAL A 39 6.79 1.70 -4.21
C VAL A 39 6.01 1.61 -5.50
N THR A 40 4.85 0.94 -5.52
CA THR A 40 4.11 0.76 -6.79
C THR A 40 3.63 2.07 -7.40
N TRP A 41 3.07 2.96 -6.59
CA TRP A 41 2.55 4.26 -7.05
C TRP A 41 3.47 5.42 -6.70
N HIS A 42 4.76 5.13 -6.49
CA HIS A 42 5.79 6.14 -6.21
C HIS A 42 5.67 7.30 -7.20
N ASN A 43 5.92 8.52 -6.69
CA ASN A 43 5.87 9.83 -7.38
C ASN A 43 4.68 10.72 -7.05
N GLY A 44 4.17 10.67 -5.81
CA GLY A 44 3.32 11.74 -5.29
C GLY A 44 2.20 12.14 -6.25
N ARG A 45 1.62 11.19 -7.00
CA ARG A 45 0.75 11.52 -8.15
C ARG A 45 -0.46 12.36 -7.75
N HIS A 46 -0.85 12.26 -6.49
CA HIS A 46 -1.86 13.08 -5.84
C HIS A 46 -1.47 14.57 -5.70
N SER A 47 -0.18 14.93 -5.70
CA SER A 47 0.29 16.32 -5.70
C SER A 47 -0.08 17.07 -6.98
N ARG A 48 -0.49 16.34 -8.04
CA ARG A 48 -0.98 16.91 -9.29
C ARG A 48 -2.50 17.12 -9.30
N LEU A 49 -3.19 16.70 -8.24
CA LEU A 49 -4.64 16.85 -8.12
C LEU A 49 -4.96 18.23 -7.54
N ALA A 50 -6.12 18.78 -7.94
CA ALA A 50 -6.64 19.97 -7.31
C ALA A 50 -6.95 19.71 -5.81
N PRO A 51 -6.79 20.70 -4.92
CA PRO A 51 -7.09 20.53 -3.48
C PRO A 51 -8.53 20.14 -3.17
N THR A 52 -9.46 20.36 -4.12
CA THR A 52 -10.89 20.02 -4.00
C THR A 52 -11.19 18.55 -4.26
N VAL A 53 -10.24 17.78 -4.79
CA VAL A 53 -10.42 16.37 -5.12
C VAL A 53 -10.47 15.56 -3.82
N ALA A 54 -11.55 14.81 -3.62
CA ALA A 54 -11.67 13.91 -2.47
C ALA A 54 -10.66 12.76 -2.61
N LEU A 55 -9.81 12.58 -1.60
CA LEU A 55 -8.77 11.55 -1.60
C LEU A 55 -9.18 10.37 -0.72
N ARG A 56 -9.20 9.16 -1.28
CA ARG A 56 -9.30 7.91 -0.52
C ARG A 56 -8.13 7.01 -0.85
N LYS A 57 -7.42 6.55 0.16
CA LYS A 57 -6.28 5.64 0.02
C LYS A 57 -6.41 4.40 0.88
N LEU A 58 -6.25 3.26 0.24
CA LEU A 58 -6.26 1.95 0.84
C LEU A 58 -4.84 1.36 0.80
N TYR A 59 -4.35 0.94 1.96
CA TYR A 59 -3.03 0.33 2.10
C TYR A 59 -3.11 -1.03 2.81
N ARG A 60 -2.03 -1.81 2.70
CA ARG A 60 -1.82 -2.99 3.54
C ARG A 60 -1.02 -2.65 4.80
N PRO A 61 -1.09 -3.48 5.85
CA PRO A 61 -0.33 -3.28 7.09
C PRO A 61 1.18 -3.16 6.86
N SER A 62 1.72 -3.90 5.88
CA SER A 62 3.14 -3.87 5.50
C SER A 62 3.64 -2.47 5.19
N ALA A 63 2.79 -1.62 4.60
CA ALA A 63 3.12 -0.25 4.27
C ALA A 63 3.44 0.57 5.54
N LEU A 64 2.80 0.26 6.66
CA LEU A 64 2.96 0.99 7.91
C LEU A 64 4.22 0.62 8.70
N LEU A 65 4.97 -0.39 8.29
CA LEU A 65 6.23 -0.75 8.93
C LEU A 65 7.35 0.24 8.58
N ASP A 66 7.23 0.95 7.46
CA ASP A 66 8.11 2.07 7.11
C ASP A 66 7.68 3.34 7.90
N PRO A 67 8.54 3.86 8.80
CA PRO A 67 8.22 5.05 9.57
C PRO A 67 8.01 6.29 8.70
N SER A 68 8.73 6.41 7.58
CA SER A 68 8.62 7.55 6.68
C SER A 68 7.27 7.58 5.98
N LEU A 69 6.78 6.40 5.56
CA LEU A 69 5.45 6.27 4.98
C LEU A 69 4.37 6.52 6.03
N SER A 70 4.49 5.96 7.24
CA SER A 70 3.55 6.23 8.33
C SER A 70 3.42 7.74 8.60
N GLN A 71 4.53 8.47 8.68
CA GLN A 71 4.52 9.93 8.84
C GLN A 71 3.87 10.66 7.65
N HIS A 72 4.11 10.20 6.42
CA HIS A 72 3.46 10.74 5.24
C HIS A 72 1.93 10.54 5.27
N LEU A 73 1.46 9.36 5.70
CA LEU A 73 0.03 9.07 5.83
C LEU A 73 -0.64 9.91 6.91
N HIS A 74 0.02 10.16 8.03
CA HIS A 74 -0.44 11.14 9.03
C HIS A 74 -0.65 12.51 8.41
N THR A 75 0.34 13.01 7.68
CA THR A 75 0.25 14.30 6.98
C THR A 75 -0.91 14.35 5.98
N MET A 76 -1.20 13.23 5.32
CA MET A 76 -2.32 13.13 4.38
C MET A 76 -3.68 13.18 5.09
N VAL A 77 -3.81 12.47 6.21
CA VAL A 77 -5.05 12.48 7.03
C VAL A 77 -5.31 13.87 7.60
N GLU A 78 -4.27 14.55 8.09
CA GLU A 78 -4.37 15.94 8.57
C GLU A 78 -4.86 16.91 7.48
N ARG A 79 -4.58 16.60 6.21
CA ARG A 79 -5.05 17.37 5.03
C ARG A 79 -6.43 16.93 4.54
N GLY A 80 -7.12 16.05 5.27
CA GLY A 80 -8.48 15.61 4.97
C GLY A 80 -8.57 14.40 4.02
N ALA A 81 -7.46 13.71 3.72
CA ALA A 81 -7.53 12.46 2.97
C ALA A 81 -8.11 11.34 3.84
N GLY A 82 -9.02 10.54 3.28
CA GLY A 82 -9.40 9.27 3.87
C GLY A 82 -8.26 8.26 3.67
N VAL A 83 -7.75 7.68 4.75
CA VAL A 83 -6.76 6.59 4.69
C VAL A 83 -7.27 5.40 5.51
N ARG A 84 -7.29 4.22 4.89
CA ARG A 84 -7.71 2.97 5.51
C ARG A 84 -6.74 1.83 5.21
N ILE A 85 -6.70 0.86 6.13
CA ILE A 85 -5.82 -0.30 6.12
C ILE A 85 -6.66 -1.56 5.96
N SER A 86 -6.30 -2.39 4.98
CA SER A 86 -6.93 -3.67 4.70
C SER A 86 -5.95 -4.80 4.96
N ASP A 87 -6.34 -5.77 5.78
CA ASP A 87 -5.57 -7.01 5.98
C ASP A 87 -5.74 -7.98 4.78
N GLU A 88 -6.76 -7.76 3.95
CA GLU A 88 -6.96 -8.51 2.70
C GLU A 88 -5.95 -8.15 1.61
N GLU A 89 -5.69 -9.08 0.70
CA GLU A 89 -4.89 -8.81 -0.50
C GLU A 89 -5.63 -7.83 -1.42
N ILE A 90 -4.94 -6.79 -1.87
CA ILE A 90 -5.52 -5.74 -2.71
C ILE A 90 -4.83 -5.68 -4.06
N THR A 91 -5.60 -5.58 -5.13
CA THR A 91 -5.07 -5.26 -6.46
C THR A 91 -4.74 -3.79 -6.51
N GLU A 92 -3.49 -3.47 -6.85
CA GLU A 92 -3.04 -2.09 -6.88
C GLU A 92 -3.73 -1.33 -8.00
N THR A 93 -4.44 -0.29 -7.61
CA THR A 93 -5.42 0.38 -8.48
C THR A 93 -5.40 1.88 -8.20
N ILE A 94 -5.56 2.68 -9.25
CA ILE A 94 -5.92 4.10 -9.15
C ILE A 94 -7.24 4.31 -9.87
N ILE A 95 -8.14 5.07 -9.28
CA ILE A 95 -9.42 5.45 -9.87
C ILE A 95 -9.53 6.98 -9.86
N LEU A 96 -9.79 7.55 -11.02
CA LEU A 96 -9.93 9.00 -11.21
C LEU A 96 -11.37 9.33 -11.59
N ASP A 97 -12.00 10.22 -10.81
CA ASP A 97 -13.38 10.68 -10.97
C ASP A 97 -14.40 9.54 -11.16
N ARG A 98 -14.05 8.33 -10.70
CA ARG A 98 -14.82 7.09 -10.90
C ARG A 98 -15.14 6.79 -12.37
N ARG A 99 -14.31 7.31 -13.29
CA ARG A 99 -14.46 7.21 -14.76
C ARG A 99 -13.25 6.59 -15.45
N VAL A 100 -12.10 6.59 -14.79
CA VAL A 100 -10.89 5.93 -15.26
C VAL A 100 -10.38 5.03 -14.16
N ALA A 101 -10.02 3.80 -14.51
CA ALA A 101 -9.28 2.90 -13.64
C ALA A 101 -7.91 2.59 -14.25
N ILE A 102 -6.86 2.63 -13.42
CA ILE A 102 -5.52 2.20 -13.76
C ILE A 102 -5.21 1.02 -12.86
N LEU A 103 -5.04 -0.16 -13.45
CA LEU A 103 -4.78 -1.41 -12.74
C LEU A 103 -3.32 -1.80 -12.94
N ALA A 104 -2.60 -2.05 -11.86
CA ALA A 104 -1.26 -2.60 -11.96
C ALA A 104 -1.33 -4.12 -12.15
N GLY A 105 -0.74 -4.60 -13.25
CA GLY A 105 -0.58 -6.02 -13.54
C GLY A 105 0.74 -6.57 -13.04
N ASP A 106 1.11 -7.71 -13.62
CA ASP A 106 2.35 -8.42 -13.28
C ASP A 106 3.59 -7.75 -13.87
N THR A 107 4.73 -8.09 -13.27
CA THR A 107 6.05 -7.76 -13.78
C THR A 107 6.53 -8.85 -14.74
N SER A 108 6.81 -8.46 -15.97
CA SER A 108 7.37 -9.34 -17.01
C SER A 108 8.56 -8.66 -17.68
N HIS A 109 9.64 -9.40 -17.90
CA HIS A 109 10.90 -8.88 -18.44
C HIS A 109 11.42 -7.63 -17.70
N GLY A 110 11.26 -7.60 -16.38
CA GLY A 110 11.72 -6.49 -15.52
C GLY A 110 10.82 -5.25 -15.54
N LEU A 111 9.72 -5.24 -16.30
CA LEU A 111 8.78 -4.13 -16.36
C LEU A 111 7.39 -4.55 -15.86
N ARG A 112 6.82 -3.72 -15.00
CA ARG A 112 5.44 -3.89 -14.56
C ARG A 112 4.46 -3.42 -15.63
N SER A 113 3.44 -4.21 -15.91
CA SER A 113 2.35 -3.84 -16.81
C SER A 113 1.27 -3.03 -16.10
N TYR A 114 0.60 -2.14 -16.82
CA TYR A 114 -0.55 -1.39 -16.30
C TYR A 114 -1.66 -1.31 -17.34
N SER A 115 -2.89 -1.54 -16.93
CA SER A 115 -4.08 -1.38 -17.77
C SER A 115 -4.78 -0.08 -17.44
N ILE A 116 -4.90 0.82 -18.42
CA ILE A 116 -5.70 2.04 -18.34
C ILE A 116 -7.06 1.73 -18.96
N VAL A 117 -8.12 1.87 -18.17
CA VAL A 117 -9.48 1.46 -18.51
C VAL A 117 -10.41 2.67 -18.43
N THR A 118 -11.12 2.96 -19.51
CA THR A 118 -12.13 4.03 -19.58
C THR A 118 -13.52 3.51 -19.97
N VAL A 119 -13.68 2.19 -20.13
CA VAL A 119 -14.95 1.53 -20.42
C VAL A 119 -15.86 1.62 -19.17
N PRO A 120 -17.01 2.33 -19.21
CA PRO A 120 -17.80 2.65 -18.03
C PRO A 120 -18.21 1.44 -17.18
N GLU A 121 -18.63 0.34 -17.81
CA GLU A 121 -19.10 -0.87 -17.15
C GLU A 121 -17.96 -1.55 -16.38
N VAL A 122 -16.76 -1.57 -16.97
CA VAL A 122 -15.57 -2.15 -16.34
C VAL A 122 -15.11 -1.28 -15.18
N VAL A 123 -15.06 0.05 -15.39
CA VAL A 123 -14.71 0.99 -14.32
C VAL A 123 -15.69 0.90 -13.17
N HIS A 124 -16.99 0.77 -13.44
CA HIS A 124 -18.02 0.58 -12.41
C HIS A 124 -17.80 -0.68 -11.57
N GLY A 125 -17.39 -1.78 -12.20
CA GLY A 125 -17.00 -3.01 -11.51
C GLY A 125 -15.80 -2.81 -10.58
N VAL A 126 -14.72 -2.20 -11.09
CA VAL A 126 -13.51 -1.89 -10.30
C VAL A 126 -13.83 -0.99 -9.12
N VAL A 127 -14.62 0.05 -9.37
CA VAL A 127 -15.12 0.99 -8.36
C VAL A 127 -15.92 0.27 -7.27
N SER A 128 -16.80 -0.65 -7.64
CA SER A 128 -17.61 -1.41 -6.70
C SER A 128 -16.77 -2.30 -5.80
N LEU A 129 -15.74 -2.94 -6.36
CA LEU A 129 -14.78 -3.73 -5.59
C LEU A 129 -13.97 -2.85 -4.63
N PHE A 130 -13.47 -1.70 -5.10
CA PHE A 130 -12.76 -0.74 -4.25
C PHE A 130 -13.64 -0.30 -3.08
N ASP A 131 -14.90 0.09 -3.33
CA ASP A 131 -15.80 0.55 -2.27
C ASP A 131 -16.17 -0.56 -1.28
N ALA A 132 -16.23 -1.81 -1.73
CA ALA A 132 -16.45 -2.96 -0.84
C ALA A 132 -15.27 -3.12 0.13
N ILE A 133 -14.04 -3.13 -0.38
CA ILE A 133 -12.84 -3.26 0.45
C ILE A 133 -12.68 -2.03 1.35
N TRP A 134 -12.93 -0.83 0.83
CA TRP A 134 -12.91 0.43 1.58
C TRP A 134 -13.82 0.40 2.81
N ARG A 135 -15.03 -0.15 2.67
CA ARG A 135 -16.01 -0.27 3.76
C ARG A 135 -15.58 -1.27 4.83
N ALA A 136 -14.92 -2.36 4.42
CA ALA A 136 -14.42 -3.39 5.33
C ALA A 136 -13.09 -3.00 6.02
N ALA A 137 -12.33 -2.08 5.43
CA ALA A 137 -11.01 -1.67 5.92
C ALA A 137 -11.08 -0.80 7.18
N THR A 138 -10.02 -0.90 8.00
CA THR A 138 -9.86 -0.19 9.27
C THR A 138 -9.31 1.22 9.03
N GLU A 139 -9.79 2.20 9.78
CA GLU A 139 -9.27 3.57 9.68
C GLU A 139 -7.81 3.65 10.14
N PHE A 140 -6.99 4.41 9.40
CA PHE A 140 -5.55 4.52 9.66
C PHE A 140 -5.24 4.92 11.11
N ALA A 141 -5.92 5.92 11.66
CA ALA A 141 -5.68 6.38 13.04
C ALA A 141 -5.97 5.31 14.10
N VAL A 142 -6.89 4.38 13.81
CA VAL A 142 -7.18 3.25 14.71
C VAL A 142 -6.07 2.22 14.59
N TYR A 143 -5.76 1.79 13.35
CA TYR A 143 -4.76 0.76 13.07
C TYR A 143 -3.35 1.18 13.52
N ASP A 144 -2.97 2.44 13.32
CA ASP A 144 -1.64 2.95 13.63
C ASP A 144 -1.34 2.92 15.14
N ARG A 145 -2.35 3.22 15.97
CA ARG A 145 -2.20 3.13 17.44
C ARG A 145 -1.91 1.70 17.90
N ASP A 146 -2.54 0.72 17.28
CA ASP A 146 -2.34 -0.70 17.63
C ASP A 146 -0.97 -1.21 17.15
N LEU A 147 -0.46 -0.68 16.04
CA LEU A 147 0.81 -1.08 15.42
C LEU A 147 2.05 -0.38 16.01
N ASP A 148 1.85 0.72 16.74
CA ASP A 148 2.93 1.61 17.19
C ASP A 148 4.04 0.89 18.00
N GLU A 149 3.67 0.01 18.93
CA GLU A 149 4.63 -0.78 19.69
C GLU A 149 5.37 -1.80 18.80
N LEU A 150 4.66 -2.43 17.87
CA LEU A 150 5.26 -3.39 16.94
C LEU A 150 6.25 -2.69 16.01
N ARG A 151 5.92 -1.51 15.46
CA ARG A 151 6.79 -0.72 14.59
C ARG A 151 8.11 -0.36 15.28
N ARG A 152 8.07 0.02 16.56
CA ARG A 152 9.29 0.30 17.35
C ARG A 152 10.17 -0.92 17.55
N LEU A 153 9.57 -2.10 17.72
CA LEU A 153 10.30 -3.33 17.96
C LEU A 153 10.75 -4.02 16.65
N ALA A 154 10.07 -3.76 15.53
CA ALA A 154 10.27 -4.47 14.27
C ALA A 154 11.73 -4.49 13.80
N PRO A 155 12.50 -3.37 13.78
CA PRO A 155 13.91 -3.41 13.35
C PRO A 155 14.76 -4.35 14.21
N ARG A 156 14.59 -4.29 15.53
CA ARG A 156 15.33 -5.14 16.48
C ARG A 156 14.93 -6.61 16.36
N ILE A 157 13.65 -6.90 16.09
CA ILE A 157 13.18 -8.26 15.83
C ILE A 157 13.76 -8.78 14.52
N LEU A 158 13.73 -7.99 13.44
CA LEU A 158 14.28 -8.35 12.14
C LEU A 158 15.79 -8.61 12.21
N ASP A 159 16.55 -7.80 12.95
CA ASP A 159 17.98 -8.04 13.22
C ASP A 159 18.20 -9.41 13.88
N GLN A 160 17.43 -9.73 14.93
CA GLN A 160 17.55 -11.03 15.59
C GLN A 160 17.19 -12.19 14.65
N LEU A 161 16.16 -12.03 13.82
CA LEU A 161 15.80 -13.03 12.81
C LEU A 161 16.92 -13.21 11.78
N ASN A 162 17.58 -12.14 11.35
CA ASN A 162 18.67 -12.18 10.37
C ASN A 162 19.93 -12.87 10.92
N THR A 163 20.19 -12.76 12.22
CA THR A 163 21.29 -13.51 12.87
C THR A 163 21.00 -15.01 13.04
N GLY A 164 19.76 -15.45 12.82
CA GLY A 164 19.34 -16.83 13.08
C GLY A 164 19.20 -17.17 14.57
N ALA A 165 19.10 -16.16 15.45
CA ALA A 165 18.92 -16.35 16.89
C ALA A 165 17.64 -17.14 17.21
N THR A 166 17.69 -17.99 18.23
CA THR A 166 16.47 -18.64 18.75
C THR A 166 15.57 -17.62 19.45
N ASP A 167 14.28 -17.91 19.56
CA ASP A 167 13.31 -17.03 20.23
C ASP A 167 13.74 -16.70 21.67
N GLU A 168 14.36 -17.65 22.38
CA GLU A 168 14.84 -17.48 23.75
C GLU A 168 16.02 -16.50 23.84
N SER A 169 16.98 -16.62 22.91
CA SER A 169 18.13 -15.72 22.84
C SER A 169 17.69 -14.31 22.46
N ALA A 170 16.88 -14.19 21.41
CA ALA A 170 16.35 -12.93 20.93
C ALA A 170 15.48 -12.23 21.98
N ALA A 171 14.59 -12.96 22.66
CA ALA A 171 13.78 -12.42 23.75
C ALA A 171 14.66 -11.84 24.87
N ARG A 172 15.76 -12.52 25.24
CA ARG A 172 16.71 -12.03 26.24
C ARG A 172 17.40 -10.75 25.78
N VAL A 173 17.87 -10.69 24.54
CA VAL A 173 18.51 -9.48 23.96
C VAL A 173 17.54 -8.30 23.92
N LEU A 174 16.26 -8.56 23.64
CA LEU A 174 15.24 -7.51 23.56
C LEU A 174 14.62 -7.14 24.92
N GLY A 175 14.96 -7.85 26.00
CA GLY A 175 14.37 -7.63 27.33
C GLY A 175 12.90 -8.03 27.43
N LEU A 176 12.46 -9.02 26.64
CA LEU A 176 11.08 -9.50 26.56
C LEU A 176 10.95 -10.91 27.12
N SER A 177 9.73 -11.28 27.53
CA SER A 177 9.40 -12.70 27.74
C SER A 177 9.39 -13.44 26.40
N VAL A 178 9.71 -14.73 26.39
CA VAL A 178 9.67 -15.57 25.16
C VAL A 178 8.26 -15.56 24.54
N ARG A 179 7.21 -15.59 25.37
CA ARG A 179 5.81 -15.48 24.92
C ARG A 179 5.55 -14.15 24.20
N THR A 180 6.00 -13.04 24.77
CA THR A 180 5.85 -11.70 24.18
C THR A 180 6.62 -11.61 22.87
N TYR A 181 7.87 -12.10 22.84
CA TYR A 181 8.68 -12.11 21.62
C TYR A 181 8.01 -12.89 20.49
N ARG A 182 7.57 -14.13 20.76
CA ARG A 182 6.86 -14.97 19.77
C ARG A 182 5.59 -14.30 19.25
N ARG A 183 4.83 -13.64 20.13
CA ARG A 183 3.63 -12.87 19.73
C ARG A 183 4.00 -11.72 18.78
N ARG A 184 5.03 -10.93 19.11
CA ARG A 184 5.49 -9.82 18.25
C ARG A 184 6.05 -10.31 16.92
N VAL A 185 6.75 -11.43 16.89
CA VAL A 185 7.19 -12.07 15.65
C VAL A 185 5.99 -12.48 14.80
N ALA A 186 4.95 -13.09 15.39
CA ALA A 186 3.74 -13.45 14.67
C ALA A 186 3.02 -12.22 14.09
N GLU A 187 2.84 -11.17 14.89
CA GLU A 187 2.26 -9.90 14.44
C GLU A 187 3.08 -9.27 13.29
N LEU A 188 4.41 -9.29 13.40
CA LEU A 188 5.30 -8.79 12.36
C LEU A 188 5.19 -9.61 11.07
N MET A 189 5.15 -10.94 11.17
CA MET A 189 4.94 -11.81 10.00
C MET A 189 3.58 -11.54 9.34
N THR A 190 2.51 -11.40 10.12
CA THR A 190 1.19 -11.00 9.62
C THR A 190 1.25 -9.65 8.91
N ALA A 191 1.87 -8.65 9.53
CA ALA A 191 2.00 -7.32 8.94
C ALA A 191 2.80 -7.34 7.63
N LEU A 192 3.84 -8.19 7.55
CA LEU A 192 4.64 -8.38 6.33
C LEU A 192 3.95 -9.28 5.28
N GLY A 193 2.82 -9.90 5.59
CA GLY A 193 2.19 -10.91 4.73
C GLY A 193 3.08 -12.14 4.51
N ALA A 194 3.86 -12.54 5.52
CA ALA A 194 4.81 -13.63 5.46
C ALA A 194 4.29 -14.87 6.18
N SER A 195 4.48 -16.04 5.57
CA SER A 195 4.11 -17.34 6.17
C SER A 195 5.28 -18.04 6.88
N SER A 196 6.50 -17.51 6.75
CA SER A 196 7.70 -18.03 7.40
C SER A 196 8.67 -16.92 7.78
N ARG A 197 9.58 -17.19 8.73
CA ARG A 197 10.63 -16.25 9.14
C ARG A 197 11.54 -15.85 7.97
N PHE A 198 11.84 -16.79 7.07
CA PHE A 198 12.61 -16.52 5.87
C PHE A 198 11.87 -15.55 4.93
N GLN A 199 10.59 -15.80 4.66
CA GLN A 199 9.76 -14.89 3.88
C GLN A 199 9.66 -13.51 4.55
N ALA A 200 9.55 -13.45 5.88
CA ALA A 200 9.52 -12.19 6.61
C ALA A 200 10.80 -11.38 6.39
N GLY A 201 11.97 -12.02 6.43
CA GLY A 201 13.25 -11.38 6.09
C GLY A 201 13.28 -10.84 4.65
N ALA A 202 12.87 -11.65 3.67
CA ALA A 202 12.83 -11.22 2.26
C ALA A 202 11.89 -10.01 2.06
N ARG A 203 10.69 -10.03 2.65
CA ARG A 203 9.74 -8.91 2.60
C ARG A 203 10.26 -7.67 3.31
N ALA A 204 10.92 -7.84 4.44
CA ALA A 204 11.53 -6.73 5.16
C ALA A 204 12.62 -6.05 4.31
N GLN A 205 13.42 -6.82 3.58
CA GLN A 205 14.41 -6.29 2.66
C GLN A 205 13.79 -5.60 1.43
N GLU A 206 12.73 -6.16 0.84
CA GLU A 206 11.96 -5.50 -0.24
C GLU A 206 11.41 -4.13 0.19
N LEU A 207 11.04 -4.00 1.46
CA LEU A 207 10.52 -2.78 2.07
C LEU A 207 11.61 -1.84 2.62
N GLY A 208 12.90 -2.23 2.54
CA GLY A 208 14.02 -1.44 3.04
C GLY A 208 14.08 -1.31 4.58
N LEU A 209 13.52 -2.29 5.30
CA LEU A 209 13.51 -2.31 6.77
C LEU A 209 14.80 -2.88 7.38
N ILE A 210 15.59 -3.60 6.59
CA ILE A 210 16.91 -4.20 6.90
C ILE A 210 17.82 -4.13 5.69
#